data_AF-A0A524N3T9-F1
#
_entry.id   AF-A0A524N3T9-F1
#
_cell.length_a   1.000
_cell.length_b   1.000
_cell.length_c   1.000
_cell.angle_alpha   90.00
_cell.angle_beta   90.00
_cell.angle_gamma   90.00
#
_symmetry.space_group_name_H-M   'P 1'
#
loop_
_entity.id
_entity.type
_entity.pdbx_description
1 polymer ?
#
loop_
_entity_poly.entity_id
_entity_poly.type
_entity_poly.pdbx_seq_one_letter_code
_entity_poly.pdbx_strand_id
1 'polypeptide(L)'
;LSAKSRVPFVLMTEDPSVMSVAAAAIKDAKPLLYRATEANSEAMIKVAAELKCPLAVGGGSLEKMSDLTSAAKAKGVEDLVLSFDGRDTASCIQLMTTARRAALKKGFRALGYPSMVDVSVEDTMKETVLAGTFAAKYAGIIIINGIDGSELLPVLTTIQNIYTDPQVPNTVEAKLYEVGNVTDQSPVLFTTNFSLTYFCVEGEVERSKIPAYICVVDTEGLGVLNAFAGDKLSPEKVVKALGDQKVAEKVKHRKLIIPGLLPAFRAPLEDLSEWKEVVIGPETASGIPAFLTRQFK
;
A
#
# COMPACT_ATOMS: atom_id res chain seq x y z
N LEU A 1 -12.25 -10.64 24.21
CA LEU A 1 -11.61 -9.93 23.09
C LEU A 1 -12.39 -10.09 21.78
N SER A 2 -12.66 -11.31 21.32
CA SER A 2 -13.41 -11.57 20.07
C SER A 2 -14.73 -10.78 19.93
N ALA A 3 -15.60 -10.79 20.94
CA ALA A 3 -16.88 -10.06 20.91
C ALA A 3 -16.77 -8.53 20.71
N LYS A 4 -15.58 -7.95 20.89
CA LYS A 4 -15.33 -6.50 20.77
C LYS A 4 -14.42 -6.14 19.60
N SER A 5 -13.83 -7.12 18.92
CA SER A 5 -12.86 -6.92 17.85
C SER A 5 -13.53 -6.96 16.49
N ARG A 6 -13.06 -6.11 15.57
CA ARG A 6 -13.46 -6.12 14.15
C ARG A 6 -12.41 -6.81 13.25
N VAL A 7 -11.29 -7.25 13.83
CA VAL A 7 -10.20 -7.89 13.09
C VAL A 7 -10.17 -9.40 13.36
N PRO A 8 -9.78 -10.22 12.36
CA PRO A 8 -9.57 -11.66 12.53
C PRO A 8 -8.48 -11.98 13.56
N PHE A 9 -8.50 -13.22 14.08
CA PHE A 9 -7.55 -13.68 15.10
C PHE A 9 -6.62 -14.77 14.57
N VAL A 10 -5.37 -14.71 15.00
CA VAL A 10 -4.42 -15.83 14.96
C VAL A 10 -4.24 -16.31 16.40
N LEU A 11 -4.57 -17.58 16.67
CA LEU A 11 -4.37 -18.19 17.99
C LEU A 11 -3.02 -18.88 18.01
N MET A 12 -2.12 -18.47 18.91
CA MET A 12 -0.75 -18.97 18.97
C MET A 12 -0.54 -19.78 20.26
N THR A 13 -0.43 -21.11 20.12
CA THR A 13 -0.03 -22.02 21.20
C THR A 13 0.48 -23.33 20.61
N GLU A 14 1.47 -23.95 21.26
CA GLU A 14 1.98 -25.27 20.88
C GLU A 14 1.17 -26.41 21.53
N ASP A 15 0.32 -26.11 22.53
CA ASP A 15 -0.52 -27.09 23.23
C ASP A 15 -1.88 -27.26 22.52
N PRO A 16 -2.18 -28.43 21.93
CA PRO A 16 -3.43 -28.69 21.24
C PRO A 16 -4.66 -28.64 22.15
N SER A 17 -4.51 -28.94 23.44
CA SER A 17 -5.62 -28.91 24.40
C SER A 17 -6.07 -27.46 24.66
N VAL A 18 -5.11 -26.56 24.85
CA VAL A 18 -5.34 -25.12 24.99
C VAL A 18 -5.89 -24.56 23.67
N MET A 19 -5.33 -24.96 22.52
CA MET A 19 -5.82 -24.55 21.21
C MET A 19 -7.29 -24.90 21.01
N SER A 20 -7.68 -26.14 21.34
CA SER A 20 -9.05 -26.63 21.18
C SER A 20 -10.05 -25.79 21.99
N VAL A 21 -9.74 -25.53 23.27
CA VAL A 21 -10.60 -24.71 24.14
C VAL A 21 -10.73 -23.28 23.61
N ALA A 22 -9.61 -22.65 23.25
CA ALA A 22 -9.61 -21.28 22.75
C ALA A 22 -10.33 -21.15 21.40
N ALA A 23 -10.05 -22.04 20.46
CA ALA A 23 -10.65 -22.04 19.12
C ALA A 23 -12.15 -22.33 19.17
N ALA A 24 -12.60 -23.25 20.03
CA ALA A 24 -14.02 -23.53 20.21
C ALA A 24 -14.79 -22.29 20.72
N ALA A 25 -14.18 -21.51 21.63
CA ALA A 25 -14.80 -20.31 22.19
C ALA A 25 -15.00 -19.18 21.18
N ILE A 26 -14.24 -19.17 20.07
CA ILE A 26 -14.33 -18.14 19.03
C ILE A 26 -14.51 -18.73 17.62
N LYS A 27 -15.11 -19.93 17.54
CA LYS A 27 -15.23 -20.71 16.30
C LYS A 27 -15.89 -19.92 15.16
N ASP A 28 -16.92 -19.14 15.47
CA ASP A 28 -17.66 -18.34 14.48
C ASP A 28 -16.79 -17.25 13.84
N ALA A 29 -15.74 -16.81 14.53
CA ALA A 29 -14.75 -15.86 13.99
C ALA A 29 -13.71 -16.53 13.09
N LYS A 30 -13.73 -17.87 12.97
CA LYS A 30 -12.80 -18.70 12.16
C LYS A 30 -11.33 -18.29 12.34
N PRO A 31 -10.76 -18.39 13.55
CA PRO A 31 -9.38 -18.02 13.80
C PRO A 31 -8.39 -18.91 13.03
N LEU A 32 -7.24 -18.35 12.65
CA LEU A 32 -6.10 -19.13 12.19
C LEU A 32 -5.41 -19.80 13.38
N LEU A 33 -5.29 -21.13 13.33
CA LEU A 33 -4.63 -21.92 14.37
C LEU A 33 -3.13 -21.99 14.08
N TYR A 34 -2.33 -21.37 14.95
CA TYR A 34 -0.87 -21.35 14.86
C TYR A 34 -0.26 -22.19 16.00
N ARG A 35 0.41 -23.31 15.69
CA ARG A 35 0.59 -23.96 14.38
C ARG A 35 0.78 -25.47 14.56
N ALA A 36 0.55 -26.24 13.50
CA ALA A 36 0.95 -27.64 13.46
C ALA A 36 2.45 -27.75 13.14
N THR A 37 3.18 -28.42 14.03
CA THR A 37 4.59 -28.81 13.89
C THR A 37 4.72 -30.33 13.91
N GLU A 38 5.91 -30.86 13.64
CA GLU A 38 6.16 -32.31 13.72
C GLU A 38 5.79 -32.90 15.10
N ALA A 39 5.92 -32.14 16.17
CA ALA A 39 5.66 -32.59 17.53
C ALA A 39 4.17 -32.68 17.90
N ASN A 40 3.31 -31.86 17.28
CA ASN A 40 1.89 -31.72 17.67
C ASN A 40 0.89 -31.84 16.50
N SER A 41 1.37 -32.12 15.29
CA SER A 41 0.58 -32.10 14.05
C SER A 41 -0.68 -32.94 14.10
N GLU A 42 -0.61 -34.17 14.62
CA GLU A 42 -1.77 -35.07 14.64
C GLU A 42 -2.95 -34.48 15.39
N ALA A 43 -2.71 -33.97 16.60
CA ALA A 43 -3.72 -33.36 17.44
C ALA A 43 -4.18 -32.01 16.89
N MET A 44 -3.24 -31.18 16.41
CA MET A 44 -3.57 -29.86 15.82
C MET A 44 -4.43 -29.99 14.55
N ILE A 45 -4.13 -30.95 13.67
CA ILE A 45 -4.93 -31.23 12.48
C ILE A 45 -6.33 -31.68 12.86
N LYS A 46 -6.46 -32.55 13.87
CA LYS A 46 -7.77 -33.00 14.37
C LYS A 46 -8.61 -31.82 14.87
N VAL A 47 -8.04 -30.94 15.69
CA VAL A 47 -8.71 -29.73 16.18
C VAL A 47 -9.15 -28.84 15.01
N ALA A 48 -8.27 -28.59 14.05
CA ALA A 48 -8.59 -27.78 12.87
C ALA A 48 -9.74 -28.38 12.04
N ALA A 49 -9.74 -29.70 11.82
CA ALA A 49 -10.77 -30.40 11.06
C ALA A 49 -12.14 -30.38 11.77
N GLU A 50 -12.16 -30.65 13.09
CA GLU A 50 -13.40 -30.66 13.90
C GLU A 50 -14.04 -29.26 13.99
N LEU A 51 -13.20 -28.24 14.16
CA LEU A 51 -13.66 -26.86 14.28
C LEU A 51 -13.83 -26.16 12.93
N LYS A 52 -13.37 -26.76 11.83
CA LYS A 52 -13.34 -26.16 10.48
C LYS A 52 -12.64 -24.79 10.47
N CYS A 53 -11.52 -24.71 11.17
CA CYS A 53 -10.70 -23.50 11.25
C CYS A 53 -9.45 -23.65 10.36
N PRO A 54 -8.95 -22.55 9.77
CA PRO A 54 -7.70 -22.56 9.02
C PRO A 54 -6.53 -22.94 9.92
N LEU A 55 -5.56 -23.69 9.37
CA LEU A 55 -4.40 -24.19 10.11
C LEU A 55 -3.09 -23.72 9.48
N ALA A 56 -2.23 -23.12 10.29
CA ALA A 56 -0.85 -22.87 9.93
C ALA A 56 -0.01 -24.15 10.10
N VAL A 57 0.78 -24.50 9.09
CA VAL A 57 1.66 -25.68 9.09
C VAL A 57 3.10 -25.22 9.02
N GLY A 58 3.88 -25.51 10.05
CA GLY A 58 5.32 -25.26 10.11
C GLY A 58 6.12 -26.55 10.06
N GLY A 59 7.33 -26.50 9.51
CA GLY A 59 8.25 -27.63 9.50
C GLY A 59 9.69 -27.17 9.33
N GLY A 60 10.65 -27.99 9.77
CA GLY A 60 12.08 -27.68 9.63
C GLY A 60 12.59 -27.69 8.18
N SER A 61 11.80 -28.23 7.23
CA SER A 61 12.12 -28.25 5.80
C SER A 61 10.85 -28.27 4.94
N LEU A 62 10.99 -28.02 3.65
CA LEU A 62 9.85 -28.03 2.72
C LEU A 62 9.25 -29.43 2.54
N GLU A 63 10.06 -30.48 2.63
CA GLU A 63 9.61 -31.88 2.56
C GLU A 63 8.66 -32.17 3.73
N LYS A 64 9.07 -31.82 4.95
CA LYS A 64 8.25 -31.99 6.15
C LYS A 64 6.96 -31.17 6.08
N MET A 65 7.03 -29.93 5.59
CA MET A 65 5.83 -29.13 5.36
C MET A 65 4.91 -29.77 4.31
N SER A 66 5.46 -30.39 3.27
CA SER A 66 4.68 -31.08 2.24
C SER A 66 3.97 -32.33 2.76
N ASP A 67 4.61 -33.07 3.66
CA ASP A 67 4.02 -34.22 4.33
C ASP A 67 2.88 -33.79 5.25
N LEU A 68 3.12 -32.76 6.07
CA LEU A 68 2.13 -32.23 7.01
C LEU A 68 0.91 -31.63 6.32
N THR A 69 1.10 -30.85 5.25
CA THR A 69 -0.02 -30.29 4.47
C THR A 69 -0.83 -31.38 3.77
N SER A 70 -0.17 -32.44 3.27
CA SER A 70 -0.85 -33.59 2.67
C SER A 70 -1.65 -34.36 3.72
N ALA A 71 -1.09 -34.59 4.91
CA ALA A 71 -1.76 -35.23 6.03
C ALA A 71 -2.96 -34.42 6.53
N ALA A 72 -2.81 -33.08 6.63
CA ALA A 72 -3.89 -32.18 7.02
C ALA A 72 -5.05 -32.21 6.03
N LYS A 73 -4.73 -32.17 4.73
CA LYS A 73 -5.72 -32.27 3.66
C LYS A 73 -6.44 -33.62 3.66
N ALA A 74 -5.72 -34.72 3.87
CA ALA A 74 -6.31 -36.06 3.95
C ALA A 74 -7.30 -36.20 5.13
N LYS A 75 -7.07 -35.46 6.22
CA LYS A 75 -7.96 -35.36 7.39
C LYS A 75 -9.07 -34.31 7.24
N GLY A 76 -9.21 -33.69 6.07
CA GLY A 76 -10.31 -32.77 5.75
C GLY A 76 -10.07 -31.30 6.13
N VAL A 77 -8.82 -30.90 6.43
CA VAL A 77 -8.49 -29.48 6.61
C VAL A 77 -8.26 -28.85 5.23
N GLU A 78 -9.21 -28.01 4.80
CA GLU A 78 -9.19 -27.36 3.48
C GLU A 78 -8.29 -26.11 3.46
N ASP A 79 -8.38 -25.29 4.51
CA ASP A 79 -7.69 -24.01 4.60
C ASP A 79 -6.35 -24.16 5.33
N LEU A 80 -5.25 -24.14 4.58
CA LEU A 80 -3.89 -24.26 5.10
C LEU A 80 -3.07 -23.00 4.78
N VAL A 81 -2.14 -22.70 5.68
CA VAL A 81 -1.13 -21.63 5.51
C VAL A 81 0.25 -22.20 5.84
N LEU A 82 1.23 -21.97 4.98
CA LEU A 82 2.62 -22.38 5.22
C LEU A 82 3.28 -21.40 6.20
N SER A 83 3.66 -21.85 7.40
CA SER A 83 4.33 -21.04 8.41
C SER A 83 5.85 -21.15 8.32
N PHE A 84 6.50 -20.00 8.17
CA PHE A 84 7.95 -19.85 8.18
C PHE A 84 8.40 -19.00 9.37
N ASP A 85 9.65 -19.20 9.80
CA ASP A 85 10.31 -18.43 10.84
C ASP A 85 11.18 -17.34 10.20
N GLY A 86 10.82 -16.07 10.41
CA GLY A 86 11.51 -14.93 9.82
C GLY A 86 12.81 -14.54 10.53
N ARG A 87 13.10 -15.13 11.70
CA ARG A 87 14.29 -14.80 12.51
C ARG A 87 15.58 -15.27 11.85
N ASP A 88 15.54 -16.36 11.09
CA ASP A 88 16.56 -16.72 10.11
C ASP A 88 16.13 -16.24 8.72
N THR A 89 16.37 -14.95 8.47
CA THR A 89 15.85 -14.25 7.29
C THR A 89 16.34 -14.85 5.98
N ALA A 90 17.61 -15.26 5.90
CA ALA A 90 18.19 -15.80 4.66
C ALA A 90 17.53 -17.14 4.30
N SER A 91 17.47 -18.06 5.26
CA SER A 91 16.82 -19.36 5.06
C SER A 91 15.33 -19.19 4.79
N CYS A 92 14.64 -18.30 5.50
CA CYS A 92 13.21 -18.04 5.29
C CYS A 92 12.91 -17.57 3.86
N ILE A 93 13.65 -16.59 3.34
CA ILE A 93 13.47 -16.10 1.97
C ILE A 93 13.72 -17.22 0.95
N GLN A 94 14.76 -18.04 1.17
CA GLN A 94 15.08 -19.17 0.29
C GLN A 94 13.95 -20.21 0.28
N LEU A 95 13.46 -20.62 1.44
CA LEU A 95 12.40 -21.61 1.59
C LEU A 95 11.09 -21.10 0.98
N MET A 96 10.68 -19.87 1.27
CA MET A 96 9.47 -19.26 0.71
C MET A 96 9.54 -19.14 -0.82
N THR A 97 10.69 -18.69 -1.34
CA THR A 97 10.91 -18.56 -2.80
C THR A 97 10.81 -19.93 -3.47
N THR A 98 11.41 -20.95 -2.84
CA THR A 98 11.39 -22.32 -3.36
C THR A 98 9.97 -22.90 -3.33
N ALA A 99 9.24 -22.75 -2.22
CA ALA A 99 7.85 -23.17 -2.08
C ALA A 99 6.95 -22.51 -3.14
N ARG A 100 7.05 -21.18 -3.29
CA ARG A 100 6.28 -20.42 -4.29
C ARG A 100 6.58 -20.88 -5.72
N ARG A 101 7.86 -21.09 -6.05
CA ARG A 101 8.28 -21.58 -7.38
C ARG A 101 7.84 -23.02 -7.62
N ALA A 102 7.93 -23.90 -6.62
CA ALA A 102 7.47 -25.29 -6.73
C ALA A 102 5.96 -25.34 -7.00
N ALA A 103 5.16 -24.55 -6.27
CA ALA A 103 3.73 -24.44 -6.48
C ALA A 103 3.38 -23.93 -7.89
N LEU A 104 3.96 -22.80 -8.31
CA LEU A 104 3.59 -22.14 -9.58
C LEU A 104 4.20 -22.78 -10.82
N LYS A 105 5.49 -23.15 -10.78
CA LYS A 105 6.23 -23.62 -11.96
C LYS A 105 6.24 -25.13 -12.12
N LYS A 106 6.09 -25.88 -11.02
CA LYS A 106 6.09 -27.34 -11.02
C LYS A 106 4.73 -27.95 -10.66
N GLY A 107 3.73 -27.13 -10.34
CA GLY A 107 2.41 -27.60 -9.94
C GLY A 107 2.41 -28.41 -8.65
N PHE A 108 3.41 -28.23 -7.78
CA PHE A 108 3.56 -29.01 -6.57
C PHE A 108 2.53 -28.60 -5.51
N ARG A 109 1.36 -29.26 -5.55
CA ARG A 109 0.16 -28.88 -4.78
C ARG A 109 0.35 -28.88 -3.26
N ALA A 110 1.26 -29.70 -2.72
CA ALA A 110 1.50 -29.76 -1.29
C ALA A 110 2.05 -28.43 -0.71
N LEU A 111 2.72 -27.61 -1.54
CA LEU A 111 3.17 -26.27 -1.16
C LEU A 111 2.32 -25.16 -1.80
N GLY A 112 1.15 -25.50 -2.34
CA GLY A 112 0.26 -24.61 -3.08
C GLY A 112 -0.63 -23.74 -2.21
N TYR A 113 -0.14 -23.29 -1.06
CA TYR A 113 -0.91 -22.52 -0.07
C TYR A 113 -0.27 -21.14 0.17
N PRO A 114 -1.03 -20.15 0.68
CA PRO A 114 -0.45 -18.89 1.14
C PRO A 114 0.62 -19.14 2.21
N SER A 115 1.62 -18.26 2.28
CA SER A 115 2.67 -18.31 3.30
C SER A 115 2.46 -17.25 4.37
N MET A 116 2.81 -17.58 5.61
CA MET A 116 2.92 -16.65 6.72
C MET A 116 4.33 -16.67 7.30
N VAL A 117 4.75 -15.53 7.84
CA VAL A 117 6.07 -15.38 8.47
C VAL A 117 5.89 -14.75 9.84
N ASP A 118 6.45 -15.39 10.86
CA ASP A 118 6.62 -14.78 12.17
C ASP A 118 7.97 -14.06 12.22
N VAL A 119 7.96 -12.73 12.26
CA VAL A 119 9.18 -11.90 12.30
C VAL A 119 9.40 -11.26 13.67
N SER A 120 8.61 -11.67 14.66
CA SER A 120 8.55 -11.06 15.99
C SER A 120 9.92 -11.08 16.66
N VAL A 121 10.52 -9.90 16.84
CA VAL A 121 11.85 -9.72 17.48
C VAL A 121 11.83 -8.51 18.41
N GLU A 122 12.75 -8.46 19.38
CA GLU A 122 12.81 -7.38 20.38
C GLU A 122 13.23 -6.03 19.80
N ASP A 123 14.08 -6.02 18.78
CA ASP A 123 14.52 -4.80 18.09
C ASP A 123 13.45 -4.35 17.10
N THR A 124 12.72 -3.28 17.44
CA THR A 124 11.59 -2.77 16.65
C THR A 124 11.99 -2.27 15.27
N MET A 125 13.18 -1.68 15.13
CA MET A 125 13.71 -1.25 13.83
C MET A 125 14.00 -2.47 12.95
N LYS A 126 14.63 -3.50 13.53
CA LYS A 126 14.89 -4.76 12.82
C LYS A 126 13.58 -5.44 12.42
N GLU A 127 12.60 -5.51 13.31
CA GLU A 127 11.28 -6.09 13.04
C GLU A 127 10.60 -5.38 11.86
N THR A 128 10.59 -4.05 11.87
CA THR A 128 10.02 -3.21 10.80
C THR A 128 10.68 -3.51 9.44
N VAL A 129 12.01 -3.60 9.39
CA VAL A 129 12.75 -3.90 8.15
C VAL A 129 12.45 -5.32 7.65
N LEU A 130 12.39 -6.30 8.55
CA LEU A 130 12.05 -7.68 8.20
C LEU A 130 10.61 -7.77 7.69
N ALA A 131 9.65 -7.14 8.37
CA ALA A 131 8.26 -7.10 7.95
C ALA A 131 8.10 -6.51 6.54
N GLY A 132 8.76 -5.38 6.24
CA GLY A 132 8.78 -4.81 4.88
C GLY A 132 9.42 -5.77 3.86
N THR A 133 10.50 -6.44 4.23
CA THR A 133 11.18 -7.43 3.37
C THR A 133 10.25 -8.59 3.00
N PHE A 134 9.56 -9.17 3.99
CA PHE A 134 8.65 -10.30 3.76
C PHE A 134 7.36 -9.87 3.06
N ALA A 135 6.88 -8.64 3.28
CA ALA A 135 5.79 -8.06 2.49
C ALA A 135 6.15 -8.01 0.99
N ALA A 136 7.41 -7.67 0.67
CA ALA A 136 7.92 -7.69 -0.69
C ALA A 136 8.28 -9.09 -1.22
N LYS A 137 8.32 -10.12 -0.34
CA LYS A 137 8.75 -11.49 -0.67
C LYS A 137 7.73 -12.53 -0.27
N TYR A 138 6.64 -12.57 -1.03
CA TYR A 138 5.66 -13.67 -1.09
C TYR A 138 4.87 -13.96 0.21
N ALA A 139 5.15 -13.30 1.34
CA ALA A 139 4.36 -13.48 2.55
C ALA A 139 2.94 -12.95 2.32
N GLY A 140 1.94 -13.77 2.65
CA GLY A 140 0.53 -13.39 2.69
C GLY A 140 0.10 -12.90 4.07
N ILE A 141 0.73 -13.38 5.14
CA ILE A 141 0.51 -12.92 6.53
C ILE A 141 1.87 -12.70 7.19
N ILE A 142 2.02 -11.63 7.96
CA ILE A 142 3.25 -11.31 8.69
C ILE A 142 2.85 -11.04 10.14
N ILE A 143 3.48 -11.75 11.08
CA ILE A 143 3.29 -11.55 12.53
C ILE A 143 4.42 -10.67 13.04
N ILE A 144 4.05 -9.57 13.70
CA ILE A 144 4.93 -8.54 14.28
C ILE A 144 4.46 -8.22 15.71
N ASN A 145 5.35 -7.67 16.54
CA ASN A 145 5.00 -7.10 17.84
C ASN A 145 4.66 -5.61 17.75
N GLY A 146 5.35 -4.88 16.86
CA GLY A 146 5.27 -3.44 16.69
C GLY A 146 3.88 -2.96 16.27
N ILE A 147 3.36 -1.98 17.00
CA ILE A 147 2.04 -1.36 16.75
C ILE A 147 2.13 0.15 16.58
N ASP A 148 3.32 0.74 16.72
CA ASP A 148 3.48 2.18 16.61
C ASP A 148 3.38 2.63 15.15
N GLY A 149 2.82 3.82 14.93
CA GLY A 149 2.58 4.35 13.58
C GLY A 149 3.85 4.45 12.74
N SER A 150 4.99 4.78 13.36
CA SER A 150 6.30 4.86 12.70
C SER A 150 6.86 3.50 12.27
N GLU A 151 6.46 2.41 12.95
CA GLU A 151 6.86 1.03 12.64
C GLU A 151 5.96 0.47 11.52
N LEU A 152 4.66 0.73 11.60
CA LEU A 152 3.66 0.22 10.66
C LEU A 152 3.69 0.95 9.31
N LEU A 153 3.88 2.28 9.29
CA LEU A 153 3.83 3.08 8.07
C LEU A 153 4.76 2.57 6.96
N PRO A 154 6.07 2.28 7.19
CA PRO A 154 6.94 1.75 6.14
C PRO A 154 6.51 0.36 5.65
N VAL A 155 5.98 -0.50 6.52
CA VAL A 155 5.49 -1.84 6.13
C VAL A 155 4.25 -1.72 5.25
N LEU A 156 3.26 -0.91 5.67
CA LEU A 156 2.03 -0.67 4.92
C LEU A 156 2.31 0.03 3.57
N THR A 157 3.25 0.97 3.54
CA THR A 157 3.71 1.63 2.31
C THR A 157 4.34 0.61 1.36
N THR A 158 5.14 -0.32 1.88
CA THR A 158 5.73 -1.41 1.07
C THR A 158 4.64 -2.32 0.50
N ILE A 159 3.64 -2.71 1.29
CA ILE A 159 2.51 -3.51 0.82
C ILE A 159 1.76 -2.76 -0.30
N GLN A 160 1.42 -1.49 -0.09
CA GLN A 160 0.73 -0.68 -1.10
C GLN A 160 1.53 -0.64 -2.42
N ASN A 161 2.83 -0.38 -2.34
CA ASN A 161 3.67 -0.25 -3.53
C ASN A 161 3.87 -1.57 -4.27
N ILE A 162 4.11 -2.68 -3.56
CA ILE A 162 4.38 -3.99 -4.17
C ILE A 162 3.11 -4.61 -4.77
N TYR A 163 1.95 -4.39 -4.15
CA TYR A 163 0.68 -4.98 -4.58
C TYR A 163 -0.18 -4.07 -5.47
N THR A 164 0.33 -2.89 -5.86
CA THR A 164 -0.29 -2.05 -6.90
C THR A 164 -0.14 -2.72 -8.27
N ASP A 165 -1.19 -2.69 -9.08
CA ASP A 165 -1.13 -3.20 -10.45
C ASP A 165 -0.12 -2.39 -11.28
N PRO A 166 0.97 -3.00 -11.77
CA PRO A 166 1.99 -2.26 -12.53
C PRO A 166 1.50 -1.80 -13.91
N GLN A 167 0.36 -2.30 -14.41
CA GLN A 167 -0.21 -1.94 -15.70
C GLN A 167 -1.24 -0.82 -15.62
N VAL A 168 -1.77 -0.53 -14.42
CA VAL A 168 -2.82 0.46 -14.22
C VAL A 168 -2.29 1.56 -13.29
N PRO A 169 -1.93 2.73 -13.82
CA PRO A 169 -1.55 3.87 -12.99
C PRO A 169 -2.68 4.26 -12.05
N ASN A 170 -2.35 4.46 -10.77
CA ASN A 170 -3.30 5.01 -9.81
C ASN A 170 -3.56 6.48 -10.16
N THR A 171 -4.80 6.81 -10.52
CA THR A 171 -5.21 8.17 -10.89
C THR A 171 -6.13 8.80 -9.87
N VAL A 172 -6.06 10.12 -9.73
CA VAL A 172 -7.12 10.92 -9.13
C VAL A 172 -8.07 11.43 -10.21
N GLU A 173 -9.31 11.76 -9.85
CA GLU A 173 -10.26 12.36 -10.78
C GLU A 173 -9.71 13.71 -11.28
N ALA A 174 -9.73 13.95 -12.59
CA ALA A 174 -9.23 15.19 -13.18
C ALA A 174 -10.27 16.31 -13.03
N LYS A 175 -10.19 17.02 -11.90
CA LYS A 175 -11.07 18.14 -11.55
C LYS A 175 -10.31 19.21 -10.79
N LEU A 176 -11.01 20.31 -10.49
CA LEU A 176 -10.50 21.34 -9.60
C LEU A 176 -10.72 20.88 -8.16
N TYR A 177 -9.62 20.73 -7.41
CA TYR A 177 -9.68 20.45 -5.98
C TYR A 177 -9.53 21.73 -5.17
N GLU A 178 -10.29 21.81 -4.08
CA GLU A 178 -10.24 22.88 -3.10
C GLU A 178 -9.49 22.35 -1.87
N VAL A 179 -8.32 22.92 -1.56
CA VAL A 179 -7.53 22.53 -0.39
C VAL A 179 -7.65 23.62 0.67
N GLY A 180 -8.30 23.29 1.80
CA GLY A 180 -8.67 24.25 2.83
C GLY A 180 -9.89 25.10 2.46
N ASN A 181 -10.05 26.24 3.15
CA ASN A 181 -11.18 27.17 2.93
C ASN A 181 -10.83 28.19 1.83
N VAL A 182 -10.97 27.77 0.57
CA VAL A 182 -10.63 28.60 -0.60
C VAL A 182 -11.54 29.82 -0.75
N THR A 183 -11.01 30.87 -1.38
CA THR A 183 -11.72 32.12 -1.68
C THR A 183 -11.50 32.53 -3.13
N ASP A 184 -12.14 33.61 -3.59
CA ASP A 184 -11.93 34.14 -4.93
C ASP A 184 -10.54 34.78 -5.17
N GLN A 185 -9.70 34.87 -4.13
CA GLN A 185 -8.30 35.31 -4.16
C GLN A 185 -7.31 34.15 -3.95
N SER A 186 -7.79 32.93 -3.71
CA SER A 186 -6.92 31.79 -3.41
C SER A 186 -6.04 31.42 -4.60
N PRO A 187 -4.75 31.09 -4.39
CA PRO A 187 -3.85 30.70 -5.46
C PRO A 187 -4.38 29.51 -6.27
N VAL A 188 -4.05 29.46 -7.55
CA VAL A 188 -4.38 28.34 -8.44
C VAL A 188 -3.08 27.68 -8.89
N LEU A 189 -2.90 26.42 -8.53
CA LEU A 189 -1.81 25.57 -9.01
C LEU A 189 -2.37 24.59 -10.04
N PHE A 190 -1.56 24.15 -11.00
CA PHE A 190 -1.89 22.93 -11.75
C PHE A 190 -0.90 21.80 -11.47
N THR A 191 -1.41 20.58 -11.54
CA THR A 191 -0.63 19.34 -11.48
C THR A 191 -1.26 18.28 -12.38
N THR A 192 -0.72 17.06 -12.40
CA THR A 192 -1.26 15.95 -13.19
C THR A 192 -2.12 15.00 -12.36
N ASN A 193 -2.92 14.16 -13.02
CA ASN A 193 -3.81 13.21 -12.34
C ASN A 193 -3.14 11.93 -11.84
N PHE A 194 -1.81 11.81 -11.90
CA PHE A 194 -1.11 10.71 -11.23
C PHE A 194 -1.23 10.88 -9.72
N SER A 195 -1.78 9.88 -9.01
CA SER A 195 -2.16 10.01 -7.61
C SER A 195 -1.00 10.44 -6.71
N LEU A 196 0.19 9.87 -6.88
CA LEU A 196 1.36 10.24 -6.08
C LEU A 196 1.79 11.68 -6.35
N THR A 197 1.72 12.15 -7.60
CA THR A 197 2.00 13.56 -7.91
C THR A 197 0.97 14.49 -7.28
N TYR A 198 -0.33 14.15 -7.38
CA TYR A 198 -1.39 14.95 -6.77
C TYR A 198 -1.26 15.03 -5.24
N PHE A 199 -1.15 13.90 -4.54
CA PHE A 199 -1.09 13.89 -3.07
C PHE A 199 0.20 14.53 -2.54
N CYS A 200 1.31 14.45 -3.28
CA CYS A 200 2.51 15.23 -2.96
C CYS A 200 2.26 16.74 -3.06
N VAL A 201 1.48 17.23 -4.03
CA VAL A 201 1.17 18.67 -4.14
C VAL A 201 0.13 19.08 -3.10
N GLU A 202 -0.93 18.29 -2.93
CA GLU A 202 -2.03 18.59 -2.01
C GLU A 202 -1.58 18.61 -0.55
N GLY A 203 -0.84 17.61 -0.08
CA GLY A 203 -0.30 17.61 1.29
C GLY A 203 0.66 18.77 1.57
N GLU A 204 1.34 19.27 0.55
CA GLU A 204 2.23 20.42 0.64
C GLU A 204 1.47 21.75 0.66
N VAL A 205 0.39 21.86 -0.12
CA VAL A 205 -0.56 22.97 -0.03
C VAL A 205 -1.21 22.98 1.35
N GLU A 206 -1.67 21.84 1.86
CA GLU A 206 -2.25 21.76 3.22
C GLU A 206 -1.23 22.18 4.29
N ARG A 207 0.02 21.69 4.21
CA ARG A 207 1.08 22.07 5.15
C ARG A 207 1.41 23.56 5.10
N SER A 208 1.23 24.21 3.95
CA SER A 208 1.43 25.66 3.81
C SER A 208 0.44 26.50 4.63
N LYS A 209 -0.71 25.93 4.99
CA LYS A 209 -1.86 26.62 5.62
C LYS A 209 -2.43 27.77 4.78
N ILE A 210 -2.13 27.82 3.48
CA ILE A 210 -2.67 28.78 2.52
C ILE A 210 -3.71 28.05 1.66
N PRO A 211 -5.01 28.36 1.79
CA PRO A 211 -6.03 27.71 1.00
C PRO A 211 -5.85 27.99 -0.49
N ALA A 212 -5.78 26.94 -1.30
CA ALA A 212 -5.51 27.03 -2.73
C ALA A 212 -6.34 26.04 -3.55
N TYR A 213 -6.53 26.37 -4.82
CA TYR A 213 -7.09 25.47 -5.81
C TYR A 213 -5.99 24.67 -6.49
N ILE A 214 -6.25 23.39 -6.76
CA ILE A 214 -5.39 22.53 -7.56
C ILE A 214 -6.17 22.06 -8.80
N CYS A 215 -5.82 22.59 -9.97
CA CYS A 215 -6.31 22.14 -11.26
C CYS A 215 -5.58 20.86 -11.67
N VAL A 216 -6.27 19.73 -11.64
CA VAL A 216 -5.68 18.43 -11.98
C VAL A 216 -5.89 18.14 -13.46
N VAL A 217 -4.80 18.10 -14.22
CA VAL A 217 -4.82 17.80 -15.65
C VAL A 217 -4.79 16.29 -15.86
N ASP A 218 -5.72 15.75 -16.64
CA ASP A 218 -5.71 14.34 -17.00
C ASP A 218 -4.53 14.02 -17.91
N THR A 219 -3.59 13.20 -17.44
CA THR A 219 -2.41 12.76 -18.18
C THR A 219 -2.35 11.24 -18.28
N GLU A 220 -3.51 10.57 -18.18
CA GLU A 220 -3.60 9.10 -18.16
C GLU A 220 -2.80 8.50 -16.99
N GLY A 221 -2.71 9.23 -15.87
CA GLY A 221 -2.02 8.78 -14.67
C GLY A 221 -0.49 8.91 -14.73
N LEU A 222 0.03 9.75 -15.62
CA LEU A 222 1.47 10.04 -15.70
C LEU A 222 1.85 11.26 -14.83
N GLY A 223 2.97 11.15 -14.11
CA GLY A 223 3.56 12.30 -13.39
C GLY A 223 4.03 13.40 -14.35
N VAL A 224 4.30 14.60 -13.82
CA VAL A 224 4.58 15.82 -14.61
C VAL A 224 5.55 15.62 -15.78
N LEU A 225 6.79 15.15 -15.50
CA LEU A 225 7.82 14.99 -16.53
C LEU A 225 7.52 13.85 -17.51
N ASN A 226 6.97 12.74 -17.02
CA ASN A 226 6.62 11.60 -17.86
C ASN A 226 5.47 11.95 -18.82
N ALA A 227 4.49 12.70 -18.32
CA ALA A 227 3.39 13.18 -19.12
C ALA A 227 3.86 14.16 -20.20
N PHE A 228 4.79 15.07 -19.86
CA PHE A 228 5.39 15.98 -20.83
C PHE A 228 6.21 15.24 -21.89
N ALA A 229 7.10 14.33 -21.48
CA ALA A 229 7.93 13.56 -22.41
C ALA A 229 7.12 12.58 -23.29
N GLY A 230 5.95 12.12 -22.80
CA GLY A 230 5.06 11.23 -23.54
C GLY A 230 3.96 11.94 -24.33
N ASP A 231 4.07 13.26 -24.56
CA ASP A 231 3.08 14.09 -25.26
C ASP A 231 1.66 14.01 -24.67
N LYS A 232 1.53 13.66 -23.39
CA LYS A 232 0.26 13.62 -22.64
C LYS A 232 0.00 14.89 -21.85
N LEU A 233 0.95 15.82 -21.82
CA LEU A 233 0.83 17.13 -21.18
C LEU A 233 1.41 18.20 -22.10
N SER A 234 0.58 19.16 -22.50
CA SER A 234 0.94 20.31 -23.32
C SER A 234 0.26 21.58 -22.78
N PRO A 235 0.74 22.79 -23.15
CA PRO A 235 0.07 24.03 -22.78
C PRO A 235 -1.42 24.05 -23.17
N GLU A 236 -1.77 23.59 -24.37
CA GLU A 236 -3.16 23.53 -24.86
C GLU A 236 -4.02 22.64 -23.96
N LYS A 237 -3.47 21.51 -23.50
CA LYS A 237 -4.19 20.59 -22.61
C LYS A 237 -4.42 21.19 -21.23
N VAL A 238 -3.46 21.96 -20.71
CA VAL A 238 -3.61 22.72 -19.46
C VAL A 238 -4.69 23.80 -19.62
N VAL A 239 -4.67 24.57 -20.71
CA VAL A 239 -5.70 25.59 -21.01
C VAL A 239 -7.09 24.96 -21.10
N LYS A 240 -7.20 23.82 -21.81
CA LYS A 240 -8.44 23.06 -21.89
C LYS A 240 -8.91 22.62 -20.50
N ALA A 241 -8.03 22.07 -19.66
CA ALA A 241 -8.38 21.64 -18.31
C ALA A 241 -8.88 22.81 -17.44
N LEU A 242 -8.25 23.99 -17.51
CA LEU A 242 -8.70 25.19 -16.80
C LEU A 242 -10.11 25.61 -17.22
N GLY A 243 -10.41 25.51 -18.52
CA GLY A 243 -11.74 25.78 -19.07
C GLY A 243 -12.78 24.75 -18.64
N ASP A 244 -12.50 23.46 -18.85
CA ASP A 244 -13.39 22.34 -18.50
C ASP A 244 -13.72 22.33 -16.99
N GLN A 245 -12.76 22.72 -16.15
CA GLN A 245 -12.90 22.80 -14.70
C GLN A 245 -13.45 24.15 -14.21
N LYS A 246 -13.78 25.08 -15.11
CA LYS A 246 -14.37 26.39 -14.81
C LYS A 246 -13.60 27.21 -13.79
N VAL A 247 -12.27 27.14 -13.82
CA VAL A 247 -11.42 27.79 -12.81
C VAL A 247 -11.58 29.31 -12.83
N ALA A 248 -11.82 29.87 -14.02
CA ALA A 248 -12.08 31.29 -14.25
C ALA A 248 -13.33 31.84 -13.52
N GLU A 249 -14.29 30.98 -13.18
CA GLU A 249 -15.50 31.34 -12.42
C GLU A 249 -15.25 31.34 -10.89
N LYS A 250 -14.18 30.66 -10.45
CA LYS A 250 -13.86 30.45 -9.03
C LYS A 250 -12.94 31.52 -8.44
N VAL A 251 -12.13 32.16 -9.27
CA VAL A 251 -11.17 33.20 -8.85
C VAL A 251 -11.32 34.47 -9.68
N LYS A 252 -11.08 35.63 -9.03
CA LYS A 252 -11.12 36.94 -9.68
C LYS A 252 -9.84 37.27 -10.44
N HIS A 253 -8.72 36.62 -10.10
CA HIS A 253 -7.44 36.82 -10.76
C HIS A 253 -7.26 35.85 -11.94
N ARG A 254 -6.19 36.08 -12.71
CA ARG A 254 -5.77 35.25 -13.86
C ARG A 254 -4.30 34.85 -13.73
N LYS A 255 -4.00 34.30 -12.55
CA LYS A 255 -2.66 33.92 -12.11
C LYS A 255 -2.58 32.43 -11.87
N LEU A 256 -1.72 31.75 -12.63
CA LEU A 256 -1.55 30.30 -12.59
C LEU A 256 -0.14 29.94 -12.12
N ILE A 257 -0.04 29.07 -11.12
CA ILE A 257 1.22 28.52 -10.67
C ILE A 257 1.46 27.19 -11.39
N ILE A 258 2.58 27.10 -12.11
CA ILE A 258 2.96 25.91 -12.86
C ILE A 258 4.06 25.13 -12.12
N PRO A 259 4.18 23.81 -12.31
CA PRO A 259 5.31 23.05 -11.77
C PRO A 259 6.65 23.65 -12.22
N GLY A 260 7.62 23.76 -11.30
CA GLY A 260 8.96 24.28 -11.62
C GLY A 260 9.72 23.44 -12.64
N LEU A 261 9.27 22.21 -12.85
CA LEU A 261 9.79 21.28 -13.86
C LEU A 261 9.38 21.64 -15.30
N LEU A 262 8.44 22.58 -15.49
CA LEU A 262 7.91 22.98 -16.80
C LEU A 262 8.04 24.49 -17.07
N PRO A 263 9.22 25.11 -16.89
CA PRO A 263 9.36 26.56 -17.08
C PRO A 263 9.03 27.00 -18.52
N ALA A 264 9.24 26.11 -19.50
CA ALA A 264 8.92 26.33 -20.91
C ALA A 264 7.41 26.49 -21.19
N PHE A 265 6.53 26.08 -20.27
CA PHE A 265 5.08 26.23 -20.44
C PHE A 265 4.62 27.67 -20.23
N ARG A 266 5.43 28.52 -19.59
CA ARG A 266 5.03 29.87 -19.21
C ARG A 266 4.52 30.70 -20.39
N ALA A 267 5.37 30.95 -21.39
CA ALA A 267 5.03 31.81 -22.52
C ALA A 267 3.84 31.26 -23.33
N PRO A 268 3.81 29.97 -23.73
CA PRO A 268 2.65 29.40 -24.42
C PRO A 268 1.34 29.51 -23.64
N LEU A 269 1.35 29.32 -22.31
CA LEU A 269 0.14 29.45 -21.49
C LEU A 269 -0.35 30.90 -21.42
N GLU A 270 0.57 31.85 -21.27
CA GLU A 270 0.27 33.28 -21.30
C GLU A 270 -0.30 33.71 -22.66
N ASP A 271 0.15 33.11 -23.76
CA ASP A 271 -0.34 33.41 -25.12
C ASP A 271 -1.70 32.78 -25.40
N LEU A 272 -1.88 31.49 -25.09
CA LEU A 272 -3.03 30.68 -25.47
C LEU A 272 -4.28 30.88 -24.59
N SER A 273 -4.15 31.52 -23.43
CA SER A 273 -5.23 31.60 -22.45
C SER A 273 -5.48 32.99 -21.89
N GLU A 274 -6.57 33.13 -21.14
CA GLU A 274 -6.84 34.33 -20.33
C GLU A 274 -5.93 34.44 -19.08
N TRP A 275 -5.16 33.39 -18.76
CA TRP A 275 -4.24 33.34 -17.63
C TRP A 275 -2.91 34.01 -17.98
N LYS A 276 -2.90 35.36 -17.92
CA LYS A 276 -1.76 36.18 -18.34
C LYS A 276 -0.61 36.29 -17.34
N GLU A 277 -0.82 35.87 -16.08
CA GLU A 277 0.24 35.85 -15.07
C GLU A 277 0.61 34.41 -14.71
N VAL A 278 1.54 33.82 -15.46
CA VAL A 278 1.98 32.44 -15.20
C VAL A 278 3.26 32.44 -14.38
N VAL A 279 3.18 31.91 -13.16
CA VAL A 279 4.31 31.88 -12.21
C VAL A 279 4.90 30.47 -12.15
N ILE A 280 6.21 30.40 -12.32
CA ILE A 280 6.97 29.16 -12.17
C ILE A 280 7.08 28.85 -10.68
N GLY A 281 6.45 27.77 -10.24
CA GLY A 281 6.55 27.24 -8.89
C GLY A 281 7.87 26.50 -8.64
N PRO A 282 8.01 25.84 -7.48
CA PRO A 282 9.19 25.03 -7.18
C PRO A 282 9.23 23.74 -8.04
N GLU A 283 10.43 23.21 -8.26
CA GLU A 283 10.63 21.92 -8.95
C GLU A 283 10.14 20.74 -8.10
N THR A 284 10.24 20.85 -6.77
CA THR A 284 9.77 19.86 -5.81
C THR A 284 8.60 20.40 -5.00
N ALA A 285 7.60 19.55 -4.77
CA ALA A 285 6.40 19.93 -4.02
C ALA A 285 6.73 20.41 -2.59
N SER A 286 7.80 19.91 -1.97
CA SER A 286 8.28 20.34 -0.65
C SER A 286 8.62 21.83 -0.55
N GLY A 287 8.84 22.51 -1.68
CA GLY A 287 9.05 23.95 -1.76
C GLY A 287 7.77 24.79 -1.76
N ILE A 288 6.58 24.18 -1.96
CA ILE A 288 5.30 24.89 -2.08
C ILE A 288 5.00 25.74 -0.83
N PRO A 289 5.18 25.26 0.42
CA PRO A 289 4.88 26.08 1.59
C PRO A 289 5.64 27.41 1.64
N ALA A 290 6.95 27.36 1.40
CA ALA A 290 7.79 28.56 1.41
C ALA A 290 7.47 29.48 0.22
N PHE A 291 7.18 28.89 -0.96
CA PHE A 291 6.81 29.63 -2.15
C PHE A 291 5.50 30.39 -1.97
N LEU A 292 4.42 29.72 -1.51
CA LEU A 292 3.12 30.36 -1.30
C LEU A 292 3.21 31.44 -0.22
N THR A 293 3.91 31.18 0.89
CA THR A 293 4.10 32.17 1.97
C THR A 293 4.81 33.43 1.48
N ARG A 294 5.71 33.33 0.49
CA ARG A 294 6.44 34.47 -0.05
C ARG A 294 5.63 35.25 -1.08
N GLN A 295 4.83 34.56 -1.89
CA GLN A 295 4.15 35.12 -3.06
C GLN A 295 2.70 35.54 -2.79
N PHE A 296 2.05 34.99 -1.75
CA PHE A 296 0.62 35.12 -1.47
C PHE A 296 0.36 35.28 0.04
N LYS A 297 0.84 36.39 0.62
CA LYS A 297 0.44 36.84 1.96
C LYS A 297 -0.88 37.61 1.91
#